data_AF-A0A921GQP6-F1
#
_entry.id   AF-A0A921GQP6-F1
#
_cell.length_a   1.000
_cell.length_b   1.000
_cell.length_c   1.000
_cell.angle_alpha   90.00
_cell.angle_beta   90.00
_cell.angle_gamma   90.00
#
_symmetry.space_group_name_H-M   'P 1'
#
loop_
_entity.id
_entity.type
_entity.pdbx_description
1 polymer ?
#
loop_
_entity_poly.entity_id
_entity_poly.type
_entity_poly.pdbx_seq_one_letter_code
_entity_poly.pdbx_strand_id
1 'polypeptide(L)'
;GAQIVSIALEKEQSALLAQKIDEILDRLREVEGNRWSVPTSTPVELVDNAPLETVQEQFRAGTIGIGWDPTTAQVIIEAHPLPADDELDEGFAEDSSAEDSFAEDSEMLRVKMPVGTARAFTQRTREVVDAGRPLCTLCGYPIDPDGHTCIIPES
;
A
#
# COMPACT_ATOMS: atom_id res chain seq x y z
N GLY A 1 -8.25 -23.35 -6.66
CA GLY A 1 -9.08 -22.13 -6.69
C GLY A 1 -8.20 -20.94 -6.41
N ALA A 2 -8.72 -19.71 -6.52
CA ALA A 2 -8.02 -18.54 -6.01
C ALA A 2 -8.00 -18.58 -4.47
N GLN A 3 -6.88 -18.22 -3.86
CA GLN A 3 -6.74 -18.08 -2.40
C GLN A 3 -6.68 -16.59 -2.07
N ILE A 4 -7.49 -16.16 -1.11
CA ILE A 4 -7.45 -14.79 -0.58
C ILE A 4 -6.38 -14.75 0.50
N VAL A 5 -5.49 -13.77 0.39
CA VAL A 5 -4.45 -13.45 1.38
C VAL A 5 -4.71 -12.03 1.85
N SER A 6 -4.70 -11.82 3.16
CA SER A 6 -4.91 -10.50 3.77
C SER A 6 -3.85 -10.23 4.82
N ILE A 7 -3.23 -9.05 4.74
CA ILE A 7 -2.25 -8.56 5.70
C ILE A 7 -2.74 -7.24 6.30
N ALA A 8 -2.38 -6.96 7.54
CA ALA A 8 -2.71 -5.69 8.17
C ALA A 8 -1.63 -4.64 7.88
N LEU A 9 -2.05 -3.47 7.43
CA LEU A 9 -1.20 -2.29 7.29
C LEU A 9 -1.72 -1.20 8.21
N GLU A 10 -0.81 -0.38 8.74
CA GLU A 10 -1.20 0.85 9.40
C GLU A 10 -1.76 1.86 8.39
N LYS A 11 -2.58 2.79 8.89
CA LYS A 11 -3.21 3.82 8.05
C LYS A 11 -2.15 4.69 7.36
N GLU A 12 -1.11 5.08 8.08
CA GLU A 12 -0.02 5.90 7.54
C GLU A 12 0.81 5.14 6.52
N GLN A 13 1.12 3.86 6.77
CA GLN A 13 1.78 2.98 5.81
C GLN A 13 0.96 2.84 4.52
N SER A 14 -0.37 2.67 4.63
CA SER A 14 -1.27 2.56 3.48
C SER A 14 -1.29 3.85 2.65
N ALA A 15 -1.35 5.01 3.32
CA ALA A 15 -1.31 6.31 2.67
C ALA A 15 0.02 6.54 1.93
N LEU A 16 1.13 6.25 2.59
CA LEU A 16 2.48 6.39 2.03
C LEU A 16 2.70 5.44 0.86
N LEU A 17 2.25 4.19 0.97
CA LEU A 17 2.31 3.20 -0.11
C LEU A 17 1.58 3.71 -1.36
N ALA A 18 0.35 4.21 -1.20
CA ALA A 18 -0.43 4.76 -2.31
C ALA A 18 0.25 5.98 -2.95
N GLN A 19 0.83 6.87 -2.13
CA GLN A 19 1.60 8.02 -2.61
C GLN A 19 2.82 7.58 -3.43
N LYS A 20 3.64 6.67 -2.90
CA LYS A 20 4.90 6.25 -3.53
C LYS A 20 4.69 5.49 -4.83
N ILE A 21 3.65 4.68 -4.92
CA ILE A 21 3.29 4.01 -6.18
C ILE A 21 2.90 5.05 -7.24
N ASP A 22 2.10 6.05 -6.89
CA ASP A 22 1.74 7.12 -7.82
C ASP A 22 2.96 7.92 -8.30
N GLU A 23 3.88 8.28 -7.39
CA GLU A 23 5.14 8.94 -7.75
C GLU A 23 5.96 8.11 -8.76
N ILE A 24 6.01 6.78 -8.58
CA ILE A 24 6.68 5.87 -9.52
C ILE A 24 5.97 5.90 -10.88
N LEU A 25 4.64 5.79 -10.90
CA LEU A 25 3.85 5.77 -12.13
C LEU A 25 3.96 7.10 -12.89
N ASP A 26 3.92 8.24 -12.20
CA ASP A 26 4.09 9.55 -12.82
C ASP A 26 5.51 9.74 -13.36
N ARG A 27 6.54 9.33 -12.62
CA ARG A 27 7.92 9.36 -13.13
C ARG A 27 8.08 8.48 -14.38
N LEU A 28 7.48 7.28 -14.40
CA LEU A 28 7.53 6.41 -15.57
C LEU A 28 6.89 7.07 -16.80
N ARG A 29 5.81 7.84 -16.62
CA ARG A 29 5.16 8.58 -17.73
C ARG A 29 6.05 9.65 -18.33
N GLU A 30 6.90 10.27 -17.52
CA GLU A 30 7.82 11.33 -17.95
C GLU A 30 9.07 10.78 -18.67
N VAL A 31 9.35 9.48 -18.57
CA VAL A 31 10.48 8.86 -19.27
C VAL A 31 10.27 8.94 -20.79
N GLU A 32 11.15 9.66 -21.48
CA GLU A 32 11.14 9.75 -22.94
C GLU A 32 11.29 8.37 -23.59
N GLY A 33 10.45 8.08 -24.59
CA GLY A 33 10.45 6.77 -25.25
C GLY A 33 9.90 5.63 -24.39
N ASN A 34 9.24 5.94 -23.26
CA ASN A 34 8.53 4.94 -22.48
C ASN A 34 7.54 4.17 -23.37
N ARG A 35 7.80 2.86 -23.51
CA ARG A 35 6.97 1.93 -24.29
C ARG A 35 5.73 1.43 -23.54
N TRP A 36 5.64 1.69 -22.23
CA TRP A 36 4.57 1.26 -21.36
C TRP A 36 3.47 2.33 -21.31
N SER A 37 2.23 1.95 -21.61
CA SER A 37 1.08 2.84 -21.53
C SER A 37 0.64 3.00 -20.08
N VAL A 38 1.28 3.93 -19.36
CA VAL A 38 0.93 4.24 -17.97
C VAL A 38 -0.21 5.26 -17.95
N PRO A 39 -1.38 4.91 -17.37
CA PRO A 39 -2.54 5.80 -17.42
C PRO A 39 -2.42 6.97 -16.44
N THR A 40 -3.03 8.10 -16.81
CA THR A 40 -3.15 9.33 -15.99
C THR A 40 -4.11 9.17 -14.81
N SER A 41 -5.09 8.28 -14.96
CA SER A 41 -6.18 8.06 -14.01
C SER A 41 -6.54 6.59 -14.02
N THR A 42 -7.28 6.14 -13.01
CA THR A 42 -7.82 4.77 -12.97
C THR A 42 -8.65 4.49 -14.24
N PRO A 43 -8.29 3.46 -15.03
CA PRO A 43 -9.11 3.01 -16.15
C PRO A 43 -10.49 2.58 -15.65
N VAL A 44 -11.56 2.93 -16.39
CA VAL A 44 -12.95 2.66 -15.96
C VAL A 44 -13.22 1.18 -15.69
N GLU A 45 -12.59 0.29 -16.45
CA GLU A 45 -12.73 -1.17 -16.31
C GLU A 45 -12.05 -1.73 -15.04
N LEU A 46 -11.16 -0.94 -14.41
CA LEU A 46 -10.42 -1.31 -13.21
C LEU A 46 -10.93 -0.58 -11.95
N VAL A 47 -12.00 0.20 -12.06
CA VAL A 47 -12.63 0.85 -10.91
C VAL A 47 -13.28 -0.21 -10.03
N ASP A 48 -12.70 -0.44 -8.85
CA ASP A 48 -13.23 -1.37 -7.87
C ASP A 48 -13.79 -0.63 -6.64
N ASN A 49 -15.10 -0.45 -6.65
CA ASN A 49 -15.86 0.15 -5.57
C ASN A 49 -16.74 -0.86 -4.82
N ALA A 50 -16.55 -2.15 -5.07
CA ALA A 50 -17.30 -3.18 -4.36
C ALA A 50 -16.97 -3.14 -2.85
N PRO A 51 -17.89 -3.60 -1.98
CA PRO A 51 -17.59 -3.81 -0.57
C PRO A 51 -16.42 -4.78 -0.41
N LEU A 52 -15.56 -4.53 0.57
CA LEU A 52 -14.49 -5.46 0.91
C LEU A 52 -15.07 -6.78 1.44
N GLU A 53 -14.48 -7.89 1.03
CA GLU A 53 -14.76 -9.20 1.58
C GLU A 53 -14.32 -9.27 3.05
N THR A 54 -14.86 -10.23 3.80
CA THR A 54 -14.38 -10.47 5.17
C THR A 54 -12.94 -10.97 5.10
N VAL A 55 -12.02 -10.18 5.66
CA VAL A 55 -10.58 -10.48 5.64
C VAL A 55 -10.17 -11.26 6.89
N GLN A 56 -9.25 -12.19 6.72
CA GLN A 56 -8.56 -12.87 7.82
C GLN A 56 -7.08 -12.47 7.76
N GLU A 57 -6.64 -11.69 8.74
CA GLU A 57 -5.25 -11.23 8.86
C GLU A 57 -4.30 -12.43 9.00
N GLN A 58 -3.31 -12.51 8.12
CA GLN A 58 -2.20 -13.46 8.22
C GLN A 58 -1.09 -12.89 9.11
N PHE A 59 -0.65 -11.66 8.81
CA PHE A 59 0.31 -10.93 9.63
C PHE A 59 0.13 -9.41 9.49
N ARG A 60 0.74 -8.69 10.42
CA ARG A 60 0.88 -7.22 10.38
C ARG A 60 2.19 -6.84 9.71
N ALA A 61 2.14 -5.96 8.71
CA ALA A 61 3.33 -5.52 8.00
C ALA A 61 4.19 -4.58 8.84
N GLY A 62 5.47 -4.92 8.98
CA GLY A 62 6.50 -4.06 9.58
C GLY A 62 7.22 -3.23 8.52
N THR A 63 7.84 -3.92 7.55
CA THR A 63 8.59 -3.28 6.45
C THR A 63 7.88 -3.47 5.12
N ILE A 64 7.72 -2.40 4.36
CA ILE A 64 7.12 -2.42 3.02
C ILE A 64 8.09 -1.84 2.00
N GLY A 65 8.51 -2.67 1.04
CA GLY A 65 9.31 -2.30 -0.11
C GLY A 65 8.46 -2.06 -1.36
N ILE A 66 8.88 -1.14 -2.22
CA ILE A 66 8.25 -0.85 -3.51
C ILE A 66 9.31 -0.84 -4.59
N GLY A 67 9.02 -1.52 -5.71
CA GLY A 67 9.91 -1.61 -6.87
C GLY A 67 9.17 -1.50 -8.20
N TRP A 68 9.94 -1.34 -9.27
CA TRP A 68 9.47 -1.38 -10.65
C TRP A 68 10.25 -2.43 -11.43
N ASP A 69 9.56 -3.32 -12.11
CA ASP A 69 10.14 -4.28 -13.03
C ASP A 69 9.89 -3.83 -14.49
N PRO A 70 10.91 -3.29 -15.18
CA PRO A 70 10.77 -2.84 -16.56
C PRO A 70 10.62 -4.00 -17.56
N THR A 71 11.00 -5.23 -17.18
CA THR A 71 10.94 -6.40 -18.07
C THR A 71 9.48 -6.85 -18.27
N THR A 72 8.69 -6.79 -17.20
CA THR A 72 7.28 -7.18 -17.17
C THR A 72 6.31 -6.00 -17.11
N ALA A 73 6.82 -4.77 -16.94
CA ALA A 73 6.03 -3.56 -16.77
C ALA A 73 5.13 -3.58 -15.53
N GLN A 74 5.68 -4.04 -14.40
CA GLN A 74 4.93 -4.25 -13.16
C GLN A 74 5.52 -3.47 -11.99
N VAL A 75 4.65 -2.90 -11.17
CA VAL A 75 4.99 -2.44 -9.82
C VAL A 75 5.08 -3.67 -8.92
N ILE A 76 6.12 -3.73 -8.10
CA ILE A 76 6.35 -4.77 -7.11
C ILE A 76 6.13 -4.17 -5.72
N ILE A 77 5.33 -4.82 -4.90
CA ILE A 77 5.24 -4.54 -3.45
C ILE A 77 5.76 -5.77 -2.71
N GLU A 78 6.62 -5.56 -1.74
CA GLU A 78 7.11 -6.59 -0.82
C GLU A 78 6.75 -6.15 0.60
N ALA A 79 6.05 -6.98 1.35
CA ALA A 79 5.67 -6.71 2.73
C ALA A 79 6.20 -7.81 3.63
N HIS A 80 6.99 -7.40 4.63
CA HIS A 80 7.54 -8.26 5.66
C HIS A 80 6.76 -8.07 6.97
N PRO A 81 6.54 -9.14 7.76
CA PRO A 81 5.94 -9.09 9.08
C PRO A 81 6.65 -8.11 9.98
N LEU A 82 5.88 -7.50 10.89
CA LEU A 82 6.41 -6.83 12.05
C LEU A 82 7.03 -7.90 12.96
N PRO A 83 8.28 -7.73 13.44
CA PRO A 83 8.89 -8.66 14.37
C PRO A 83 7.99 -8.83 15.60
N ALA A 84 7.89 -10.06 16.11
CA ALA A 84 7.23 -10.27 17.40
C ALA A 84 8.09 -9.64 18.50
N ASP A 85 7.46 -9.00 19.49
CA ASP A 85 8.16 -8.38 20.63
C ASP A 85 9.06 -9.37 21.41
N ASP A 86 8.86 -10.69 21.25
CA ASP A 86 9.65 -11.74 21.88
C ASP A 86 11.02 -12.01 21.20
N GLU A 87 11.31 -11.43 20.02
CA GLU A 87 12.61 -11.61 19.33
C GLU A 87 13.67 -10.54 19.67
N LEU A 88 13.32 -9.53 20.47
CA LEU A 88 14.22 -8.43 20.85
C LEU A 88 15.04 -8.70 22.14
N ASP A 89 14.92 -9.88 22.76
CA ASP A 89 15.62 -10.25 24.00
C ASP A 89 16.86 -11.16 23.79
N GLU A 90 17.31 -11.41 22.57
CA GLU A 90 18.55 -12.15 22.34
C GLU A 90 19.78 -11.21 22.31
N GLY A 91 20.18 -10.82 23.53
CA GLY A 91 21.57 -10.73 24.00
C GLY A 91 22.64 -10.14 23.07
N PHE A 92 23.22 -9.03 23.51
CA PHE A 92 24.59 -8.63 23.17
C PHE A 92 25.56 -9.83 23.30
N ALA A 93 25.97 -10.42 22.18
CA ALA A 93 27.12 -11.30 22.09
C ALA A 93 28.01 -10.83 20.93
N GLU A 94 29.15 -10.27 21.31
CA GLU A 94 30.26 -9.93 20.41
C GLU A 94 30.77 -11.17 19.66
N ASP A 95 31.01 -11.00 18.36
CA ASP A 95 31.96 -11.72 17.51
C ASP A 95 31.86 -13.25 17.44
N SER A 96 31.26 -13.77 16.36
CA SER A 96 31.73 -14.97 15.63
C SER A 96 30.83 -15.25 14.42
N SER A 97 31.40 -15.18 13.22
CA SER A 97 30.96 -15.76 11.95
C SER A 97 29.71 -16.68 11.98
N ALA A 98 28.54 -16.12 11.67
CA ALA A 98 27.33 -16.85 11.32
C ALA A 98 26.72 -16.23 10.06
N GLU A 99 27.50 -16.24 8.98
CA GLU A 99 26.89 -16.35 7.66
C GLU A 99 26.11 -17.69 7.66
N ASP A 100 24.84 -17.67 7.25
CA ASP A 100 24.05 -18.85 6.83
C ASP A 100 23.09 -19.57 7.82
N SER A 101 22.34 -18.89 8.69
CA SER A 101 21.21 -19.57 9.42
C SER A 101 20.00 -18.75 9.91
N PHE A 102 19.71 -17.55 9.37
CA PHE A 102 18.43 -16.85 9.66
C PHE A 102 17.53 -16.65 8.42
N ALA A 103 17.81 -17.36 7.33
CA ALA A 103 17.06 -17.24 6.07
C ALA A 103 16.00 -18.35 5.89
N GLU A 104 15.56 -18.99 6.97
CA GLU A 104 14.52 -20.02 6.92
C GLU A 104 13.15 -19.38 7.24
N ASP A 105 12.45 -19.03 6.16
CA ASP A 105 10.99 -18.85 6.09
C ASP A 105 10.38 -17.65 6.86
N SER A 106 10.99 -16.46 6.74
CA SER A 106 10.26 -15.22 7.06
C SER A 106 9.07 -15.09 6.09
N GLU A 107 7.86 -15.28 6.62
CA GLU A 107 6.59 -15.09 5.91
C GLU A 107 6.64 -13.75 5.17
N MET A 108 6.45 -13.70 3.86
CA MET A 108 6.55 -12.46 3.08
C MET A 108 5.46 -12.43 2.02
N LEU A 109 4.77 -11.30 1.89
CA LEU A 109 3.85 -11.06 0.78
C LEU A 109 4.55 -10.30 -0.33
N ARG A 110 4.56 -10.87 -1.54
CA ARG A 110 5.02 -10.19 -2.76
C ARG A 110 3.89 -10.05 -3.77
N VAL A 111 3.54 -8.81 -4.09
CA VAL A 111 2.53 -8.47 -5.10
C VAL A 111 3.21 -7.91 -6.33
N LYS A 112 2.84 -8.41 -7.51
CA LYS A 112 3.21 -7.83 -8.80
C LYS A 112 1.97 -7.38 -9.54
N MET A 113 1.90 -6.11 -9.91
CA MET A 113 0.71 -5.53 -10.54
C MET A 113 1.07 -4.68 -11.77
N PRO A 114 0.32 -4.82 -12.88
CA PRO A 114 0.46 -3.93 -14.03
C PRO A 114 0.14 -2.47 -13.68
N VAL A 115 0.66 -1.54 -14.48
CA VAL A 115 0.54 -0.08 -14.24
C VAL A 115 -0.91 0.43 -14.12
N GLY A 116 -1.85 -0.15 -14.86
CA GLY A 116 -3.27 0.19 -14.76
C GLY A 116 -3.90 -0.25 -13.43
N THR A 117 -3.59 -1.48 -12.99
CA THR A 117 -4.03 -2.02 -11.70
C THR A 117 -3.38 -1.25 -10.54
N ALA A 118 -2.12 -0.88 -10.68
CA ALA A 118 -1.43 -0.04 -9.70
C ALA A 118 -2.14 1.31 -9.52
N ARG A 119 -2.54 1.99 -10.61
CA ARG A 119 -3.37 3.22 -10.52
C ARG A 119 -4.70 2.99 -9.83
N ALA A 120 -5.39 1.92 -10.16
CA ALA A 120 -6.66 1.58 -9.52
C ALA A 120 -6.49 1.36 -8.01
N PHE A 121 -5.45 0.60 -7.64
CA PHE A 121 -5.10 0.32 -6.26
C PHE A 121 -4.76 1.59 -5.47
N THR A 122 -3.94 2.51 -6.01
CA THR A 122 -3.59 3.75 -5.30
C THR A 122 -4.79 4.65 -5.08
N GLN A 123 -5.65 4.81 -6.09
CA GLN A 123 -6.89 5.57 -5.97
C GLN A 123 -7.80 5.00 -4.88
N ARG A 124 -8.06 3.69 -4.93
CA ARG A 124 -8.94 3.04 -3.96
C ARG A 124 -8.37 3.05 -2.54
N THR A 125 -7.05 2.87 -2.40
CA THR A 125 -6.37 2.91 -1.10
C THR A 125 -6.55 4.29 -0.45
N ARG A 126 -6.43 5.38 -1.21
CA ARG A 126 -6.67 6.73 -0.69
C ARG A 126 -8.10 6.92 -0.22
N GLU A 127 -9.09 6.50 -1.01
CA GLU A 127 -10.50 6.57 -0.62
C GLU A 127 -10.77 5.85 0.70
N VAL A 128 -10.17 4.67 0.90
CA VAL A 128 -10.30 3.91 2.16
C VAL A 128 -9.63 4.63 3.33
N VAL A 129 -8.42 5.16 3.13
CA VAL A 129 -7.70 5.95 4.15
C VAL A 129 -8.50 7.20 4.54
N ASP A 130 -9.06 7.90 3.55
CA ASP A 130 -9.81 9.13 3.73
C ASP A 130 -11.18 8.90 4.38
N ALA A 131 -11.83 7.77 4.08
CA ALA A 131 -13.08 7.35 4.72
C ALA A 131 -12.91 7.06 6.21
N GLY A 132 -11.71 6.67 6.65
CA GLY A 132 -11.38 6.49 8.06
C GLY A 132 -11.13 7.79 8.82
N ARG A 133 -11.39 8.98 8.25
CA ARG A 133 -11.28 10.26 8.96
C ARG A 133 -12.59 10.55 9.72
N PRO A 134 -12.52 11.22 10.89
CA PRO A 134 -13.72 11.57 11.63
C PRO A 134 -14.65 12.40 10.74
N LEU A 135 -15.94 12.05 10.73
CA LEU A 135 -16.94 12.79 9.97
C LEU A 135 -17.21 14.14 10.65
N CYS A 136 -17.33 15.20 9.86
CA CYS A 136 -17.73 16.50 10.35
C CYS A 136 -19.18 16.42 10.87
N THR A 137 -19.40 16.88 12.09
CA THR A 137 -20.73 16.87 12.72
C THR A 137 -21.72 17.83 12.06
N LEU A 138 -21.25 18.78 11.25
CA LEU A 138 -22.09 19.76 10.55
C LEU A 138 -22.54 19.30 9.16
N CYS A 139 -21.62 18.77 8.34
CA CYS A 139 -21.89 18.44 6.93
C CYS A 139 -21.84 16.95 6.61
N GLY A 140 -21.34 16.09 7.52
CA GLY A 140 -21.22 14.65 7.30
C GLY A 140 -20.04 14.22 6.42
N TYR A 141 -19.22 15.14 5.91
CA TYR A 141 -18.02 14.80 5.14
C TYR A 141 -16.80 14.52 6.03
N PRO A 142 -15.83 13.69 5.60
CA PRO A 142 -14.62 13.42 6.38
C PRO A 142 -13.78 14.69 6.58
N ILE A 143 -13.29 14.93 7.81
CA ILE A 143 -12.49 16.10 8.16
C ILE A 143 -11.07 15.97 7.59
N ASP A 144 -10.62 16.98 6.83
CA ASP A 144 -9.25 17.05 6.30
C ASP A 144 -8.21 17.33 7.40
N PRO A 145 -6.95 16.84 7.23
CA PRO A 145 -5.89 17.03 8.23
C PRO A 145 -5.53 18.50 8.47
N ASP A 146 -5.64 19.37 7.46
CA ASP A 146 -5.41 20.82 7.58
C ASP A 146 -6.62 21.58 8.15
N GLY A 147 -7.66 20.85 8.56
CA GLY A 147 -8.94 21.38 9.01
C GLY A 147 -10.00 21.36 7.91
N HIS A 148 -11.26 21.29 8.31
CA HIS A 148 -12.40 21.24 7.39
C HIS A 148 -13.22 22.52 7.48
N THR A 149 -13.39 23.22 6.34
CA THR A 149 -14.28 24.38 6.25
C THR A 149 -15.61 23.97 5.64
N CYS A 150 -16.67 24.00 6.44
CA CYS A 150 -18.02 23.74 5.95
C CYS A 150 -18.52 24.90 5.09
N ILE A 151 -18.83 24.64 3.82
CA ILE A 151 -19.63 25.55 3.00
C ILE A 151 -21.09 25.12 3.16
N ILE A 152 -21.77 25.64 4.18
CA ILE A 152 -23.21 25.42 4.34
C ILE A 152 -23.90 26.40 3.38
N PRO A 153 -24.61 25.94 2.32
CA PRO A 153 -25.40 26.86 1.52
C PRO A 153 -26.45 27.50 2.43
N GLU A 154 -26.51 28.83 2.42
CA GLU A 154 -27.49 29.60 3.20
C GLU A 154 -28.90 29.10 2.88
N SER A 155 -29.66 28.82 3.93
CA SER A 155 -31.02 28.25 3.88
C SER A 155 -32.04 29.24 3.33
#